data_AF-A0A973FBS5-F1
#
_entry.id   AF-A0A973FBS5-F1
#
_cell.length_a   1.000
_cell.length_b   1.000
_cell.length_c   1.000
_cell.angle_alpha   90.00
_cell.angle_beta   90.00
_cell.angle_gamma   90.00
#
_symmetry.space_group_name_H-M   'P 1'
#
loop_
_entity.id
_entity.type
_entity.pdbx_description
1 polymer ?
#
loop_
_entity_poly.entity_id
_entity_poly.type
_entity_poly.pdbx_seq_one_letter_code
_entity_poly.pdbx_strand_id
1 'polypeptide(L)'
;MPYEEIGENAPVFSPDSRKTAYAGRKGDTWFAVLDGKAGPGYENVRELVFSTDSRHFAYLARKGGRWVVVRDGVEGSTYEGIGNLMFTPESGEIAYVAGKGADAVVAVISGREGPAYDSIGGLVFSSDGKRTAYVAKKWPRSMVVADGTEVPVDDGMVADTPIFSPDSKRIAYSITKGDKWFAVTDGKESAGYDGIKGLVFSPDSRHTGFAATKGNQQCVVIDGVEGPLYDAAGGPVFSADGKSIAYAAKRGNRYFVVSGGKEGPAFDALVVGRGGRIVFDSSSRLHYLAMNGKAIYLVEGKTGK
;
A
#
# COMPACT_ATOMS: atom_id res chain seq x y z
N MET A 1 26.69 9.00 -30.31
CA MET A 1 27.54 8.28 -29.33
C MET A 1 26.61 7.61 -28.33
N PRO A 2 26.84 6.34 -27.96
CA PRO A 2 25.99 5.62 -27.02
C PRO A 2 26.06 6.21 -25.61
N TYR A 3 25.08 5.87 -24.75
CA TYR A 3 25.16 6.14 -23.32
C TYR A 3 26.20 5.23 -22.66
N GLU A 4 26.94 5.77 -21.70
CA GLU A 4 28.00 5.06 -20.97
C GLU A 4 27.43 4.25 -19.80
N GLU A 5 26.30 4.69 -19.25
CA GLU A 5 25.63 4.08 -18.11
C GLU A 5 24.11 4.23 -18.23
N ILE A 6 23.39 3.25 -17.69
CA ILE A 6 21.94 3.26 -17.55
C ILE A 6 21.62 3.26 -16.06
N GLY A 7 20.69 4.11 -15.64
CA GLY A 7 20.32 4.26 -14.23
C GLY A 7 19.65 3.00 -13.67
N GLU A 8 19.68 2.87 -12.35
CA GLU A 8 19.06 1.74 -11.64
C GLU A 8 17.53 1.70 -11.87
N ASN A 9 16.96 0.48 -11.82
CA ASN A 9 15.53 0.22 -12.05
C ASN A 9 15.01 0.65 -13.44
N ALA A 10 15.88 0.65 -14.45
CA ALA A 10 15.54 0.91 -15.84
C ALA A 10 15.86 -0.29 -16.75
N PRO A 11 15.19 -0.43 -17.91
CA PRO A 11 14.13 0.43 -18.42
C PRO A 11 12.80 0.26 -17.64
N VAL A 12 11.99 1.31 -17.66
CA VAL A 12 10.60 1.29 -17.21
C VAL A 12 9.66 1.32 -18.42
N PHE A 13 8.54 0.62 -18.33
CA PHE A 13 7.52 0.58 -19.39
C PHE A 13 6.25 1.27 -18.92
N SER A 14 5.53 1.90 -19.85
CA SER A 14 4.17 2.37 -19.56
C SER A 14 3.24 1.19 -19.24
N PRO A 15 2.16 1.40 -18.47
CA PRO A 15 1.18 0.35 -18.16
C PRO A 15 0.62 -0.37 -19.40
N ASP A 16 0.42 0.33 -20.51
CA ASP A 16 -0.01 -0.27 -21.78
C ASP A 16 1.12 -0.95 -22.59
N SER A 17 2.35 -0.94 -22.05
CA SER A 17 3.58 -1.48 -22.65
C SER A 17 3.97 -0.86 -24.00
N ARG A 18 3.45 0.33 -24.34
CA ARG A 18 3.75 1.01 -25.61
C ARG A 18 4.89 2.00 -25.55
N LYS A 19 5.24 2.48 -24.35
CA LYS A 19 6.32 3.44 -24.12
C LYS A 19 7.41 2.82 -23.27
N THR A 20 8.65 3.20 -23.53
CA THR A 20 9.82 2.79 -22.75
C THR A 20 10.62 4.01 -22.32
N ALA A 21 11.03 4.07 -21.06
CA ALA A 21 11.90 5.12 -20.56
C ALA A 21 13.07 4.57 -19.74
N TYR A 22 14.19 5.29 -19.75
CA TYR A 22 15.37 5.00 -18.91
C TYR A 22 16.16 6.26 -18.63
N ALA A 23 16.93 6.27 -17.54
CA ALA A 23 17.96 7.28 -17.32
C ALA A 23 19.25 6.85 -18.02
N GLY A 24 19.81 7.68 -18.90
CA GLY A 24 21.06 7.41 -19.59
C GLY A 24 22.11 8.48 -19.29
N ARG A 25 23.35 8.06 -19.02
CA ARG A 25 24.47 8.97 -18.76
C ARG A 25 25.40 9.10 -19.97
N LYS A 26 25.85 10.33 -20.23
CA LYS A 26 26.90 10.64 -21.21
C LYS A 26 27.86 11.66 -20.58
N GLY A 27 29.13 11.28 -20.40
CA GLY A 27 30.04 12.02 -19.52
C GLY A 27 29.46 12.20 -18.11
N ASP A 28 29.41 13.44 -17.63
CA ASP A 28 28.87 13.79 -16.31
C ASP A 28 27.37 14.18 -16.34
N THR A 29 26.71 14.02 -17.49
CA THR A 29 25.31 14.45 -17.67
C THR A 29 24.38 13.26 -17.79
N TRP A 30 23.31 13.27 -17.00
CA TRP A 30 22.21 12.32 -17.04
C TRP A 30 21.02 12.87 -17.83
N PHE A 31 20.35 11.99 -18.56
CA PHE A 31 19.19 12.31 -19.39
C PHE A 31 18.07 11.32 -19.09
N ALA A 32 16.84 11.82 -18.92
CA ALA A 32 15.66 10.97 -19.05
C ALA A 32 15.42 10.74 -20.55
N VAL A 33 15.40 9.48 -20.98
CA VAL A 33 15.16 9.09 -22.36
C VAL A 33 13.79 8.44 -22.46
N LEU A 34 12.91 9.00 -23.28
CA LEU A 34 11.57 8.47 -23.54
C LEU A 34 11.45 8.10 -25.01
N ASP A 35 11.14 6.83 -25.30
CA ASP A 35 11.01 6.28 -26.65
C ASP A 35 12.22 6.64 -27.56
N GLY A 36 13.43 6.54 -26.99
CA GLY A 36 14.69 6.84 -27.65
C GLY A 36 15.03 8.33 -27.79
N LYS A 37 14.16 9.24 -27.32
CA LYS A 37 14.40 10.68 -27.34
C LYS A 37 14.86 11.17 -25.98
N ALA A 38 16.06 11.76 -25.93
CA ALA A 38 16.62 12.34 -24.73
C ALA A 38 15.93 13.68 -24.41
N GLY A 39 15.58 13.87 -23.13
CA GLY A 39 15.18 15.16 -22.58
C GLY A 39 16.39 16.07 -22.28
N PRO A 40 16.21 17.12 -21.46
CA PRO A 40 17.30 17.97 -20.99
C PRO A 40 18.35 17.20 -20.16
N GLY A 41 19.54 17.78 -20.05
CA GLY A 41 20.64 17.22 -19.27
C GLY A 41 20.63 17.69 -17.81
N TYR A 42 20.95 16.78 -16.90
CA TYR A 42 20.92 16.99 -15.44
C TYR A 42 22.16 16.38 -14.76
N GLU A 43 22.41 16.77 -13.51
CA GLU A 43 23.46 16.18 -12.66
C GLU A 43 23.11 14.73 -12.28
N ASN A 44 21.81 14.41 -12.21
CA ASN A 44 21.30 13.07 -11.93
C ASN A 44 19.84 12.95 -12.42
N VAL A 45 19.42 11.75 -12.81
CA VAL A 45 18.02 11.42 -13.14
C VAL A 45 17.68 10.07 -12.48
N ARG A 46 16.58 10.01 -11.73
CA ARG A 46 16.08 8.79 -11.06
C ARG A 46 14.57 8.79 -10.90
N GLU A 47 14.01 7.68 -10.40
CA GLU A 47 12.57 7.49 -10.15
C GLU A 47 11.70 7.87 -11.36
N LEU A 48 11.81 7.09 -12.43
CA LEU A 48 11.03 7.27 -13.65
C LEU A 48 9.65 6.62 -13.47
N VAL A 49 8.58 7.38 -13.68
CA VAL A 49 7.20 6.89 -13.48
C VAL A 49 6.29 7.28 -14.65
N PHE A 50 5.37 6.39 -14.99
CA PHE A 50 4.27 6.65 -15.92
C PHE A 50 2.95 6.77 -15.17
N SER A 51 2.02 7.59 -15.68
CA SER A 51 0.64 7.59 -15.20
C SER A 51 -0.04 6.26 -15.51
N THR A 52 -1.09 5.92 -14.75
CA THR A 52 -1.85 4.68 -14.92
C THR A 52 -2.49 4.56 -16.31
N ASP A 53 -2.86 5.69 -16.92
CA ASP A 53 -3.40 5.76 -18.29
C ASP A 53 -2.32 5.82 -19.38
N SER A 54 -1.04 5.69 -19.02
CA SER A 54 0.12 5.73 -19.93
C SER A 54 0.32 7.06 -20.69
N ARG A 55 -0.41 8.13 -20.34
CA ARG A 55 -0.35 9.42 -21.05
C ARG A 55 0.73 10.36 -20.56
N HIS A 56 1.07 10.28 -19.27
CA HIS A 56 2.03 11.18 -18.64
C HIS A 56 3.28 10.43 -18.20
N PHE A 57 4.41 11.13 -18.26
CA PHE A 57 5.70 10.64 -17.81
C PHE A 57 6.36 11.67 -16.88
N ALA A 58 6.86 11.20 -15.73
CA ALA A 58 7.57 12.06 -14.80
C ALA A 58 8.85 11.39 -14.27
N TYR A 59 9.80 12.22 -13.84
CA TYR A 59 11.05 11.77 -13.25
C TYR A 59 11.59 12.79 -12.26
N LEU A 60 12.47 12.33 -11.37
CA LEU A 60 13.27 13.20 -10.51
C LEU A 60 14.58 13.54 -11.20
N ALA A 61 14.90 14.83 -11.24
CA ALA A 61 16.14 15.34 -11.80
C ALA A 61 16.90 16.17 -10.76
N ARG A 62 18.23 16.12 -10.78
CA ARG A 62 19.08 16.96 -9.93
C ARG A 62 19.73 18.08 -10.74
N LYS A 63 19.59 19.31 -10.25
CA LYS A 63 20.04 20.54 -10.92
C LYS A 63 20.41 21.59 -9.88
N GLY A 64 21.64 22.10 -9.95
CA GLY A 64 22.16 23.06 -8.98
C GLY A 64 22.17 22.48 -7.56
N GLY A 65 22.48 21.19 -7.42
CA GLY A 65 22.49 20.48 -6.14
C GLY A 65 21.11 20.16 -5.55
N ARG A 66 20.01 20.69 -6.09
CA ARG A 66 18.62 20.46 -5.65
C ARG A 66 17.88 19.50 -6.58
N TRP A 67 16.83 18.85 -6.06
CA TRP A 67 15.95 17.97 -6.81
C TRP A 67 14.75 18.71 -7.35
N VAL A 68 14.30 18.33 -8.55
CA VAL A 68 13.08 18.83 -9.20
C VAL A 68 12.31 17.66 -9.79
N VAL A 69 10.98 17.72 -9.72
CA VAL A 69 10.13 16.83 -10.51
C VAL A 69 9.99 17.42 -11.90
N VAL A 70 10.25 16.63 -12.92
CA VAL A 70 9.95 16.97 -14.31
C VAL A 70 8.77 16.13 -14.77
N ARG A 71 7.66 16.77 -15.15
CA ARG A 71 6.47 16.11 -15.71
C ARG A 71 6.30 16.54 -17.14
N ASP A 72 6.27 15.59 -18.06
CA ASP A 72 6.08 15.82 -19.49
C ASP A 72 7.04 16.89 -20.06
N GLY A 73 8.27 16.92 -19.55
CA GLY A 73 9.31 17.88 -19.93
C GLY A 73 9.26 19.24 -19.21
N VAL A 74 8.27 19.48 -18.35
CA VAL A 74 8.13 20.73 -17.58
C VAL A 74 8.71 20.56 -16.18
N GLU A 75 9.68 21.41 -15.83
CA GLU A 75 10.30 21.46 -14.51
C GLU A 75 9.36 22.12 -13.48
N GLY A 76 9.19 21.48 -12.31
CA GLY A 76 8.49 22.06 -11.16
C GLY A 76 9.40 22.86 -10.21
N SER A 77 8.94 23.00 -8.97
CA SER A 77 9.72 23.62 -7.88
C SER A 77 10.92 22.77 -7.45
N THR A 78 11.95 23.41 -6.90
CA THR A 78 13.18 22.73 -6.46
C THR A 78 13.24 22.52 -4.94
N TYR A 79 13.74 21.36 -4.52
CA TYR A 79 13.79 20.94 -3.12
C TYR A 79 15.13 20.31 -2.78
N GLU A 80 15.49 20.25 -1.50
CA GLU A 80 16.74 19.63 -1.05
C GLU A 80 16.74 18.10 -1.26
N GLY A 81 15.56 17.50 -1.13
CA GLY A 81 15.29 16.10 -1.43
C GLY A 81 13.85 15.93 -1.88
N ILE A 82 13.60 14.93 -2.73
CA ILE A 82 12.26 14.50 -3.15
C ILE A 82 12.23 12.98 -3.13
N GLY A 83 11.13 12.40 -2.66
CA GLY A 83 10.88 10.96 -2.72
C GLY A 83 9.39 10.66 -2.83
N ASN A 84 9.07 9.38 -3.03
CA ASN A 84 7.70 8.89 -3.24
C ASN A 84 6.99 9.60 -4.40
N LEU A 85 7.70 9.83 -5.51
CA LEU A 85 7.08 10.40 -6.71
C LEU A 85 6.06 9.42 -7.29
N MET A 86 4.82 9.88 -7.45
CA MET A 86 3.76 9.11 -8.08
C MET A 86 2.77 9.99 -8.83
N PHE A 87 2.08 9.39 -9.79
CA PHE A 87 0.88 10.01 -10.35
C PHE A 87 -0.31 9.77 -9.43
N THR A 88 -1.12 10.80 -9.22
CA THR A 88 -2.46 10.65 -8.65
C THR A 88 -3.31 9.78 -9.60
N PRO A 89 -4.13 8.85 -9.10
CA PRO A 89 -5.06 8.10 -9.95
C PRO A 89 -5.97 9.05 -10.74
N GLU A 90 -6.36 8.63 -11.96
CA GLU A 90 -7.33 9.28 -12.86
C GLU A 90 -6.96 10.68 -13.42
N SER A 91 -6.35 11.58 -12.65
CA SER A 91 -6.15 12.97 -13.08
C SER A 91 -4.85 13.22 -13.86
N GLY A 92 -3.88 12.30 -13.74
CA GLY A 92 -2.54 12.49 -14.32
C GLY A 92 -1.72 13.56 -13.60
N GLU A 93 -2.20 14.16 -12.50
CA GLU A 93 -1.40 15.01 -11.62
C GLU A 93 -0.35 14.21 -10.84
N ILE A 94 0.61 14.90 -10.23
CA ILE A 94 1.71 14.28 -9.47
C ILE A 94 1.58 14.55 -7.96
N ALA A 95 2.08 13.59 -7.18
CA ALA A 95 2.29 13.74 -5.76
C ALA A 95 3.68 13.22 -5.35
N TYR A 96 4.27 13.87 -4.36
CA TYR A 96 5.58 13.51 -3.83
C TYR A 96 5.77 14.11 -2.42
N VAL A 97 6.77 13.61 -1.71
CA VAL A 97 7.24 14.20 -0.43
C VAL A 97 8.53 14.95 -0.71
N ALA A 98 8.60 16.19 -0.24
CA ALA A 98 9.72 17.09 -0.52
C ALA A 98 10.33 17.67 0.75
N GLY A 99 11.66 17.76 0.81
CA GLY A 99 12.39 18.42 1.90
C GLY A 99 12.20 19.94 1.85
N LYS A 100 11.84 20.54 3.00
CA LYS A 100 11.56 21.96 3.20
C LYS A 100 12.48 22.53 4.28
N GLY A 101 13.70 22.87 3.88
CA GLY A 101 14.77 23.21 4.82
C GLY A 101 15.34 21.97 5.51
N ALA A 102 16.14 22.18 6.55
CA ALA A 102 16.95 21.11 7.15
C ALA A 102 16.13 20.01 7.86
N ASP A 103 15.03 20.37 8.51
CA ASP A 103 14.36 19.49 9.48
C ASP A 103 12.88 19.20 9.16
N ALA A 104 12.40 19.60 7.98
CA ALA A 104 11.00 19.44 7.63
C ALA A 104 10.80 18.86 6.24
N VAL A 105 9.67 18.18 6.07
CA VAL A 105 9.15 17.70 4.79
C VAL A 105 7.71 18.15 4.61
N VAL A 106 7.31 18.31 3.36
CA VAL A 106 5.94 18.63 2.94
C VAL A 106 5.45 17.60 1.93
N ALA A 107 4.17 17.27 1.97
CA ALA A 107 3.52 16.57 0.86
C ALA A 107 3.20 17.62 -0.20
N VAL A 108 3.61 17.37 -1.45
CA VAL A 108 3.21 18.18 -2.59
C VAL A 108 2.25 17.37 -3.42
N ILE A 109 1.02 17.85 -3.55
CA ILE A 109 -0.06 17.14 -4.26
C ILE A 109 -0.64 18.10 -5.30
N SER A 110 -0.59 17.71 -6.57
CA SER A 110 -1.04 18.54 -7.70
C SER A 110 -0.43 19.95 -7.67
N GLY A 111 0.87 20.02 -7.37
CA GLY A 111 1.65 21.27 -7.30
C GLY A 111 1.42 22.12 -6.04
N ARG A 112 0.59 21.68 -5.10
CA ARG A 112 0.31 22.42 -3.85
C ARG A 112 1.08 21.80 -2.68
N GLU A 113 1.84 22.62 -1.97
CA GLU A 113 2.50 22.20 -0.73
C GLU A 113 1.48 22.16 0.42
N GLY A 114 1.47 21.04 1.15
CA GLY A 114 0.78 20.92 2.43
C GLY A 114 1.58 21.49 3.61
N PRO A 115 1.13 21.23 4.85
CA PRO A 115 1.86 21.63 6.05
C PRO A 115 3.21 20.93 6.17
N ALA A 116 4.09 21.52 6.96
CA ALA A 116 5.43 21.01 7.24
C ALA A 116 5.44 20.09 8.47
N TYR A 117 6.08 18.93 8.33
CA TYR A 117 6.20 17.88 9.33
C TYR A 117 7.65 17.39 9.43
N ASP A 118 8.00 16.73 10.53
CA ASP A 118 9.34 16.13 10.70
C ASP A 118 9.51 14.92 9.78
N SER A 119 8.41 14.19 9.51
CA SER A 119 8.38 13.12 8.50
C SER A 119 6.97 12.92 7.96
N ILE A 120 6.91 12.48 6.69
CA ILE A 120 5.70 12.01 6.01
C ILE A 120 5.99 10.62 5.44
N GLY A 121 5.06 9.69 5.61
CA GLY A 121 5.12 8.35 5.03
C GLY A 121 3.74 7.82 4.68
N GLY A 122 3.69 6.70 3.95
CA GLY A 122 2.42 6.03 3.61
C GLY A 122 1.43 6.93 2.85
N LEU A 123 1.93 7.75 1.92
CA LEU A 123 1.07 8.58 1.09
C LEU A 123 0.30 7.72 0.09
N VAL A 124 -1.02 7.79 0.15
CA VAL A 124 -1.96 6.99 -0.65
C VAL A 124 -3.09 7.84 -1.19
N PHE A 125 -3.69 7.36 -2.27
CA PHE A 125 -4.89 7.91 -2.88
C PHE A 125 -6.04 6.91 -2.81
N SER A 126 -7.27 7.40 -2.80
CA SER A 126 -8.43 6.56 -3.08
C SER A 126 -8.44 6.06 -4.52
N SER A 127 -9.21 5.01 -4.80
CA SER A 127 -9.31 4.42 -6.15
C SER A 127 -9.74 5.42 -7.22
N ASP A 128 -10.62 6.37 -6.87
CA ASP A 128 -11.08 7.44 -7.77
C ASP A 128 -10.11 8.64 -7.86
N GLY A 129 -8.99 8.59 -7.14
CA GLY A 129 -7.95 9.62 -7.11
C GLY A 129 -8.34 10.92 -6.40
N LYS A 130 -9.56 11.03 -5.87
CA LYS A 130 -10.09 12.29 -5.30
C LYS A 130 -9.71 12.50 -3.85
N ARG A 131 -9.35 11.43 -3.14
CA ARG A 131 -8.99 11.48 -1.73
C ARG A 131 -7.55 11.09 -1.53
N THR A 132 -6.98 11.63 -0.46
CA THR A 132 -5.57 11.45 -0.11
C THR A 132 -5.44 11.16 1.38
N ALA A 133 -4.52 10.28 1.72
CA ALA A 133 -4.14 10.08 3.11
C ALA A 133 -2.64 9.84 3.22
N TYR A 134 -2.04 10.29 4.33
CA TYR A 134 -0.67 9.96 4.68
C TYR A 134 -0.47 10.00 6.18
N VAL A 135 0.59 9.36 6.65
CA VAL A 135 1.05 9.45 8.02
C VAL A 135 2.02 10.62 8.12
N ALA A 136 1.78 11.52 9.08
CA ALA A 136 2.68 12.61 9.39
C ALA A 136 3.12 12.56 10.85
N LYS A 137 4.36 12.98 11.11
CA LYS A 137 4.88 13.13 12.47
C LYS A 137 5.35 14.55 12.69
N LYS A 138 4.95 15.10 13.83
CA LYS A 138 5.44 16.37 14.37
C LYS A 138 5.64 16.15 15.85
N TRP A 139 6.87 15.84 16.24
CA TRP A 139 7.20 15.32 17.56
C TRP A 139 6.62 16.24 18.67
N PRO A 140 5.98 15.67 19.70
CA PRO A 140 5.83 14.24 20.00
C PRO A 140 4.62 13.56 19.34
N ARG A 141 3.92 14.21 18.40
CA ARG A 141 2.64 13.74 17.84
C ARG A 141 2.81 12.96 16.54
N SER A 142 1.96 11.96 16.36
CA SER A 142 1.72 11.26 15.10
C SER A 142 0.26 11.46 14.68
N MET A 143 0.02 11.59 13.38
CA MET A 143 -1.30 11.86 12.84
C MET A 143 -1.50 11.20 11.49
N VAL A 144 -2.75 10.90 11.17
CA VAL A 144 -3.16 10.69 9.78
C VAL A 144 -3.61 12.04 9.24
N VAL A 145 -3.07 12.45 8.10
CA VAL A 145 -3.62 13.59 7.35
C VAL A 145 -4.50 13.02 6.25
N ALA A 146 -5.81 13.16 6.37
CA ALA A 146 -6.78 12.70 5.41
C ALA A 146 -7.45 13.89 4.72
N ASP A 147 -7.34 13.97 3.40
CA ASP A 147 -7.91 15.05 2.59
C ASP A 147 -7.51 16.45 3.10
N GLY A 148 -6.26 16.58 3.54
CA GLY A 148 -5.70 17.81 4.13
C GLY A 148 -6.11 18.07 5.59
N THR A 149 -6.94 17.22 6.18
CA THR A 149 -7.36 17.32 7.59
C THR A 149 -6.44 16.49 8.48
N GLU A 150 -5.82 17.12 9.47
CA GLU A 150 -4.99 16.43 10.46
C GLU A 150 -5.86 15.74 11.51
N VAL A 151 -5.66 14.42 11.67
CA VAL A 151 -6.29 13.60 12.70
C VAL A 151 -5.19 13.09 13.64
N PRO A 152 -4.93 13.79 14.76
CA PRO A 152 -3.89 13.40 15.70
C PRO A 152 -4.26 12.11 16.43
N VAL A 153 -3.24 11.32 16.76
CA VAL A 153 -3.36 10.17 17.66
C VAL A 153 -2.86 10.58 19.04
N ASP A 154 -3.79 10.68 20.00
CA ASP A 154 -3.45 10.97 21.39
C ASP A 154 -2.76 9.76 22.04
N ASP A 155 -1.68 10.03 22.78
CA ASP A 155 -0.87 9.04 23.53
C ASP A 155 -0.49 7.79 22.72
N GLY A 156 -0.23 7.99 21.42
CA GLY A 156 -0.03 6.89 20.49
C GLY A 156 0.61 7.27 19.16
N MET A 157 0.78 6.27 18.30
CA MET A 157 1.42 6.40 16.99
C MET A 157 0.56 5.73 15.93
N VAL A 158 0.46 6.33 14.74
CA VAL A 158 0.00 5.60 13.55
C VAL A 158 1.02 4.52 13.20
N ALA A 159 0.55 3.29 13.05
CA ALA A 159 1.39 2.11 12.95
C ALA A 159 1.57 1.59 11.52
N ASP A 160 0.63 1.88 10.63
CA ASP A 160 0.65 1.45 9.23
C ASP A 160 0.21 2.56 8.25
N THR A 161 0.32 2.25 6.97
CA THR A 161 -0.16 3.13 5.90
C THR A 161 -1.69 3.07 5.85
N PRO A 162 -2.40 4.22 5.84
CA PRO A 162 -3.84 4.22 5.68
C PRO A 162 -4.29 3.54 4.38
N ILE A 163 -5.49 2.97 4.41
CA ILE A 163 -6.14 2.36 3.24
C ILE A 163 -7.50 2.98 3.02
N PHE A 164 -7.89 3.15 1.76
CA PHE A 164 -9.24 3.52 1.36
C PHE A 164 -10.06 2.29 1.01
N SER A 165 -11.38 2.35 1.21
CA SER A 165 -12.28 1.36 0.64
C SER A 165 -12.30 1.42 -0.89
N PRO A 166 -12.64 0.32 -1.58
CA PRO A 166 -12.75 0.31 -3.05
C PRO A 166 -13.64 1.41 -3.63
N ASP A 167 -14.76 1.73 -2.96
CA ASP A 167 -15.68 2.81 -3.34
C ASP A 167 -15.19 4.22 -2.98
N SER A 168 -13.97 4.35 -2.45
CA SER A 168 -13.30 5.60 -2.07
C SER A 168 -13.94 6.36 -0.91
N LYS A 169 -14.98 5.83 -0.25
CA LYS A 169 -15.72 6.57 0.78
C LYS A 169 -15.19 6.39 2.20
N ARG A 170 -14.53 5.28 2.47
CA ARG A 170 -14.10 4.90 3.82
C ARG A 170 -12.60 4.86 3.93
N ILE A 171 -12.08 5.04 5.14
CA ILE A 171 -10.65 4.99 5.44
C ILE A 171 -10.41 4.12 6.66
N ALA A 172 -9.34 3.33 6.64
CA ALA A 172 -8.90 2.55 7.78
C ALA A 172 -7.38 2.57 7.93
N TYR A 173 -6.91 2.43 9.16
CA TYR A 173 -5.50 2.36 9.55
C TYR A 173 -5.40 1.74 10.95
N SER A 174 -4.19 1.40 11.39
CA SER A 174 -3.91 0.92 12.72
C SER A 174 -3.11 1.95 13.51
N ILE A 175 -3.40 2.04 14.81
CA ILE A 175 -2.65 2.86 15.75
C ILE A 175 -2.17 2.01 16.92
N THR A 176 -1.11 2.47 17.58
CA THR A 176 -0.67 1.95 18.87
C THR A 176 -0.91 2.96 19.97
N LYS A 177 -1.51 2.56 21.09
CA LYS A 177 -1.58 3.34 22.33
C LYS A 177 -1.05 2.47 23.47
N GLY A 178 0.04 2.91 24.10
CA GLY A 178 0.80 2.05 25.02
C GLY A 178 1.32 0.78 24.33
N ASP A 179 1.02 -0.38 24.90
CA ASP A 179 1.38 -1.71 24.37
C ASP A 179 0.30 -2.32 23.46
N LYS A 180 -0.83 -1.62 23.23
CA LYS A 180 -1.97 -2.13 22.47
C LYS A 180 -2.09 -1.50 21.09
N TRP A 181 -2.57 -2.32 20.17
CA TRP A 181 -2.92 -1.97 18.80
C TRP A 181 -4.44 -1.83 18.65
N PHE A 182 -4.86 -0.86 17.86
CA PHE A 182 -6.26 -0.58 17.55
C PHE A 182 -6.41 -0.37 16.06
N ALA A 183 -7.38 -1.05 15.43
CA ALA A 183 -7.79 -0.73 14.08
C ALA A 183 -8.75 0.45 14.16
N VAL A 184 -8.49 1.50 13.40
CA VAL A 184 -9.38 2.64 13.22
C VAL A 184 -10.07 2.47 11.88
N THR A 185 -11.40 2.50 11.87
CA THR A 185 -12.20 2.53 10.64
C THR A 185 -13.16 3.70 10.74
N ASP A 186 -13.08 4.63 9.78
CA ASP A 186 -13.92 5.84 9.73
C ASP A 186 -13.91 6.62 11.07
N GLY A 187 -12.73 6.72 11.68
CA GLY A 187 -12.51 7.42 12.96
C GLY A 187 -12.93 6.63 14.21
N LYS A 188 -13.43 5.39 14.07
CA LYS A 188 -13.82 4.53 15.20
C LYS A 188 -12.74 3.49 15.48
N GLU A 189 -12.25 3.48 16.71
CA GLU A 189 -11.29 2.49 17.21
C GLU A 189 -11.98 1.15 17.53
N SER A 190 -11.29 0.05 17.23
CA SER A 190 -11.64 -1.29 17.68
C SER A 190 -11.35 -1.49 19.17
N ALA A 191 -11.57 -2.71 19.68
CA ALA A 191 -10.92 -3.12 20.93
C ALA A 191 -9.39 -3.11 20.79
N GLY A 192 -8.68 -3.09 21.92
CA GLY A 192 -7.22 -3.14 21.98
C GLY A 192 -6.69 -4.58 21.90
N TYR A 193 -5.65 -4.77 21.08
CA TYR A 193 -5.03 -6.08 20.82
C TYR A 193 -3.51 -6.02 21.02
N ASP A 194 -2.85 -7.16 21.19
CA ASP A 194 -1.38 -7.23 21.30
C ASP A 194 -0.68 -7.06 19.93
N GLY A 195 -1.46 -7.09 18.85
CA GLY A 195 -1.00 -6.85 17.49
C GLY A 195 -2.13 -6.96 16.49
N ILE A 196 -2.08 -6.19 15.42
CA ILE A 196 -3.03 -6.21 14.30
C ILE A 196 -2.25 -6.40 13.00
N LYS A 197 -2.78 -7.24 12.10
CA LYS A 197 -2.21 -7.46 10.77
C LYS A 197 -3.28 -7.69 9.72
N GLY A 198 -2.96 -7.34 8.47
CA GLY A 198 -3.83 -7.60 7.32
C GLY A 198 -5.18 -6.89 7.42
N LEU A 199 -5.18 -5.63 7.86
CA LEU A 199 -6.35 -4.76 7.82
C LEU A 199 -6.76 -4.53 6.36
N VAL A 200 -8.02 -4.83 6.04
CA VAL A 200 -8.56 -4.77 4.68
C VAL A 200 -10.04 -4.38 4.66
N PHE A 201 -10.47 -3.77 3.55
CA PHE A 201 -11.88 -3.63 3.20
C PHE A 201 -12.34 -4.78 2.30
N SER A 202 -13.62 -5.16 2.39
CA SER A 202 -14.25 -6.02 1.38
C SER A 202 -14.33 -5.31 0.02
N PRO A 203 -14.36 -6.05 -1.10
CA PRO A 203 -14.52 -5.47 -2.44
C PRO A 203 -15.77 -4.60 -2.60
N ASP A 204 -16.86 -4.92 -1.91
CA ASP A 204 -18.10 -4.14 -1.90
C ASP A 204 -18.06 -2.95 -0.91
N SER A 205 -16.92 -2.70 -0.26
CA SER A 205 -16.65 -1.60 0.68
C SER A 205 -17.46 -1.63 1.99
N ARG A 206 -18.28 -2.67 2.21
CA ARG A 206 -19.17 -2.74 3.37
C ARG A 206 -18.49 -3.25 4.63
N HIS A 207 -17.54 -4.16 4.48
CA HIS A 207 -16.94 -4.86 5.60
C HIS A 207 -15.49 -4.46 5.79
N THR A 208 -15.03 -4.45 7.04
CA THR A 208 -13.61 -4.42 7.38
C THR A 208 -13.20 -5.70 8.09
N GLY A 209 -11.96 -6.10 7.88
CA GLY A 209 -11.41 -7.28 8.53
C GLY A 209 -9.92 -7.18 8.80
N PHE A 210 -9.48 -7.82 9.87
CA PHE A 210 -8.07 -7.94 10.23
C PHE A 210 -7.83 -9.17 11.10
N ALA A 211 -6.59 -9.64 11.17
CA ALA A 211 -6.18 -10.61 12.17
C ALA A 211 -5.61 -9.89 13.41
N ALA A 212 -6.05 -10.31 14.58
CA ALA A 212 -5.70 -9.74 15.86
C ALA A 212 -4.97 -10.75 16.74
N THR A 213 -4.02 -10.28 17.55
CA THR A 213 -3.30 -11.09 18.55
C THR A 213 -3.84 -10.79 19.95
N LYS A 214 -4.14 -11.85 20.71
CA LYS A 214 -4.59 -11.82 22.11
C LYS A 214 -3.80 -12.85 22.93
N GLY A 215 -2.84 -12.38 23.71
CA GLY A 215 -1.85 -13.20 24.37
C GLY A 215 -1.11 -14.08 23.36
N ASN A 216 -1.17 -15.39 23.58
CA ASN A 216 -0.52 -16.38 22.72
C ASN A 216 -1.42 -16.89 21.58
N GLN A 217 -2.60 -16.31 21.38
CA GLN A 217 -3.57 -16.74 20.37
C GLN A 217 -3.89 -15.60 19.39
N GLN A 218 -4.46 -15.97 18.26
CA GLN A 218 -4.91 -15.05 17.21
C GLN A 218 -6.35 -15.35 16.81
N CYS A 219 -7.10 -14.31 16.48
CA CYS A 219 -8.42 -14.43 15.86
C CYS A 219 -8.51 -13.50 14.65
N VAL A 220 -9.52 -13.71 13.81
CA VAL A 220 -9.90 -12.75 12.78
C VAL A 220 -11.09 -11.95 13.30
N VAL A 221 -11.01 -10.63 13.17
CA VAL A 221 -12.07 -9.69 13.53
C VAL A 221 -12.69 -9.18 12.25
N ILE A 222 -14.00 -9.32 12.11
CA ILE A 222 -14.79 -8.81 10.98
C ILE A 222 -15.83 -7.85 11.53
N ASP A 223 -15.84 -6.61 11.06
CA ASP A 223 -16.75 -5.54 11.52
C ASP A 223 -16.81 -5.39 13.05
N GLY A 224 -15.66 -5.55 13.70
CA GLY A 224 -15.53 -5.48 15.16
C GLY A 224 -15.97 -6.74 15.91
N VAL A 225 -16.44 -7.79 15.22
CA VAL A 225 -16.82 -9.07 15.81
C VAL A 225 -15.64 -10.04 15.76
N GLU A 226 -15.22 -10.52 16.93
CA GLU A 226 -14.14 -11.49 17.05
C GLU A 226 -14.60 -12.90 16.65
N GLY A 227 -13.83 -13.55 15.78
CA GLY A 227 -13.97 -14.96 15.48
C GLY A 227 -13.32 -15.88 16.53
N PRO A 228 -13.30 -17.20 16.29
CA PRO A 228 -12.66 -18.15 17.18
C PRO A 228 -11.15 -17.90 17.35
N LEU A 229 -10.62 -18.35 18.48
CA LEU A 229 -9.19 -18.27 18.79
C LEU A 229 -8.42 -19.47 18.22
N TYR A 230 -7.24 -19.15 17.69
CA TYR A 230 -6.31 -20.06 17.02
C TYR A 230 -4.89 -19.82 17.50
N ASP A 231 -4.00 -20.80 17.33
CA ASP A 231 -2.57 -20.61 17.63
C ASP A 231 -1.91 -19.65 16.62
N ALA A 232 -2.46 -19.61 15.41
CA ALA A 232 -2.17 -18.58 14.42
C ALA A 232 -3.36 -18.37 13.48
N ALA A 233 -3.57 -17.14 13.03
CA ALA A 233 -4.57 -16.77 12.03
C ALA A 233 -3.96 -15.83 10.98
N GLY A 234 -4.31 -16.00 9.72
CA GLY A 234 -3.99 -15.09 8.63
C GLY A 234 -5.02 -13.95 8.51
N GLY A 235 -4.69 -12.91 7.76
CA GLY A 235 -5.66 -11.86 7.42
C GLY A 235 -6.83 -12.40 6.59
N PRO A 236 -8.03 -11.80 6.70
CA PRO A 236 -9.19 -12.25 5.95
C PRO A 236 -9.08 -11.97 4.46
N VAL A 237 -9.68 -12.85 3.67
CA VAL A 237 -9.89 -12.70 2.23
C VAL A 237 -11.40 -12.71 1.98
N PHE A 238 -11.88 -11.74 1.21
CA PHE A 238 -13.29 -11.63 0.84
C PHE A 238 -13.54 -12.16 -0.56
N SER A 239 -14.73 -12.68 -0.82
CA SER A 239 -15.23 -12.90 -2.18
C SER A 239 -15.44 -11.57 -2.90
N ALA A 240 -15.49 -11.63 -4.23
CA ALA A 240 -15.68 -10.44 -5.08
C ALA A 240 -16.97 -9.65 -4.78
N ASP A 241 -18.01 -10.32 -4.27
CA ASP A 241 -19.26 -9.67 -3.84
C ASP A 241 -19.27 -9.26 -2.35
N GLY A 242 -18.16 -9.47 -1.64
CA GLY A 242 -17.98 -9.11 -0.23
C GLY A 242 -18.70 -10.01 0.78
N LYS A 243 -19.50 -10.99 0.33
CA LYS A 243 -20.40 -11.76 1.21
C LYS A 243 -19.75 -12.96 1.89
N SER A 244 -18.71 -13.52 1.26
CA SER A 244 -18.00 -14.67 1.78
C SER A 244 -16.63 -14.25 2.29
N ILE A 245 -16.24 -14.83 3.42
CA ILE A 245 -14.96 -14.55 4.09
C ILE A 245 -14.26 -15.88 4.28
N ALA A 246 -12.95 -15.88 4.01
CA ALA A 246 -12.07 -16.99 4.33
C ALA A 246 -10.76 -16.52 4.92
N TYR A 247 -10.15 -17.34 5.78
CA TYR A 247 -8.80 -17.10 6.30
C TYR A 247 -8.11 -18.41 6.66
N ALA A 248 -6.78 -18.40 6.61
CA ALA A 248 -5.96 -19.50 7.09
C ALA A 248 -5.90 -19.47 8.62
N ALA A 249 -5.98 -20.63 9.26
CA ALA A 249 -5.85 -20.77 10.71
C ALA A 249 -5.03 -22.01 11.06
N LYS A 250 -4.46 -22.00 12.27
CA LYS A 250 -3.69 -23.10 12.85
C LYS A 250 -4.22 -23.45 14.24
N ARG A 251 -4.39 -24.75 14.51
CA ARG A 251 -4.63 -25.28 15.85
C ARG A 251 -3.80 -26.54 16.05
N GLY A 252 -2.99 -26.57 17.11
CA GLY A 252 -1.96 -27.58 17.32
C GLY A 252 -1.01 -27.65 16.12
N ASN A 253 -0.79 -28.85 15.61
CA ASN A 253 0.09 -29.09 14.45
C ASN A 253 -0.67 -29.14 13.11
N ARG A 254 -1.90 -28.62 13.04
CA ARG A 254 -2.73 -28.68 11.84
C ARG A 254 -3.18 -27.30 11.39
N TYR A 255 -3.27 -27.15 10.07
CA TYR A 255 -3.72 -25.93 9.40
C TYR A 255 -5.01 -26.20 8.64
N PHE A 256 -5.89 -25.21 8.57
CA PHE A 256 -7.15 -25.29 7.83
C PHE A 256 -7.56 -23.90 7.35
N VAL A 257 -8.42 -23.88 6.34
CA VAL A 257 -9.11 -22.65 5.93
C VAL A 257 -10.43 -22.58 6.66
N VAL A 258 -10.65 -21.49 7.40
CA VAL A 258 -11.96 -21.14 7.94
C VAL A 258 -12.71 -20.38 6.88
N SER A 259 -13.95 -20.78 6.59
CA SER A 259 -14.79 -20.10 5.60
C SER A 259 -16.24 -20.07 6.09
N GLY A 260 -16.88 -18.90 6.02
CA GLY A 260 -18.23 -18.71 6.59
C GLY A 260 -18.34 -19.11 8.06
N GLY A 261 -17.27 -18.87 8.84
CA GLY A 261 -17.19 -19.24 10.26
C GLY A 261 -16.97 -20.73 10.54
N LYS A 262 -16.80 -21.58 9.53
CA LYS A 262 -16.62 -23.03 9.68
C LYS A 262 -15.20 -23.45 9.30
N GLU A 263 -14.59 -24.29 10.12
CA GLU A 263 -13.28 -24.89 9.86
C GLU A 263 -13.40 -25.93 8.74
N GLY A 264 -12.59 -25.78 7.69
CA GLY A 264 -12.47 -26.77 6.63
C GLY A 264 -11.60 -27.97 7.02
N PRO A 265 -11.24 -28.83 6.05
CA PRO A 265 -10.35 -29.96 6.29
C PRO A 265 -9.00 -29.51 6.85
N ALA A 266 -8.45 -30.32 7.75
CA ALA A 266 -7.15 -30.09 8.37
C ALA A 266 -6.01 -30.66 7.51
N PHE A 267 -4.89 -29.95 7.44
CA PHE A 267 -3.69 -30.25 6.65
C PHE A 267 -2.42 -30.06 7.48
N ASP A 268 -1.28 -30.59 7.00
CA ASP A 268 0.03 -30.38 7.63
C ASP A 268 0.57 -28.96 7.40
N ALA A 269 0.23 -28.35 6.25
CA ALA A 269 0.52 -26.96 5.96
C ALA A 269 -0.44 -26.37 4.92
N LEU A 270 -0.53 -25.04 4.88
CA LEU A 270 -1.18 -24.29 3.79
C LEU A 270 -0.12 -23.52 3.00
N VAL A 271 -0.22 -23.53 1.68
CA VAL A 271 0.66 -22.74 0.81
C VAL A 271 0.03 -21.35 0.63
N VAL A 272 0.20 -20.51 1.65
CA VAL A 272 -0.35 -19.13 1.72
C VAL A 272 0.74 -18.05 1.79
N GLY A 273 1.97 -18.41 1.39
CA GLY A 273 3.11 -17.50 1.26
C GLY A 273 3.87 -17.77 -0.05
N ARG A 274 4.76 -16.82 -0.45
CA ARG A 274 5.58 -16.90 -1.67
C ARG A 274 4.77 -17.18 -2.95
N GLY A 275 3.63 -16.49 -3.10
CA GLY A 275 2.75 -16.59 -4.27
C GLY A 275 1.53 -17.49 -4.08
N GLY A 276 1.50 -18.35 -3.06
CA GLY A 276 0.31 -19.10 -2.66
C GLY A 276 -0.68 -18.22 -1.88
N ARG A 277 -1.98 -18.40 -2.12
CA ARG A 277 -3.08 -17.65 -1.50
C ARG A 277 -4.38 -18.43 -1.52
N ILE A 278 -5.30 -18.07 -0.62
CA ILE A 278 -6.71 -18.44 -0.73
C ILE A 278 -7.33 -17.52 -1.78
N VAL A 279 -8.02 -18.07 -2.78
CA VAL A 279 -8.61 -17.33 -3.89
C VAL A 279 -10.07 -17.66 -4.00
N PHE A 280 -10.95 -16.66 -4.03
CA PHE A 280 -12.32 -16.84 -4.48
C PHE A 280 -12.37 -16.73 -6.00
N ASP A 281 -12.92 -17.75 -6.69
CA ASP A 281 -13.21 -17.70 -8.13
C ASP A 281 -14.67 -17.27 -8.41
N SER A 282 -15.49 -17.23 -7.36
CA SER A 282 -16.88 -16.75 -7.38
C SER A 282 -17.31 -16.31 -5.98
N SER A 283 -18.55 -15.85 -5.83
CA SER A 283 -19.10 -15.42 -4.53
C SER A 283 -19.11 -16.50 -3.45
N SER A 284 -19.04 -17.78 -3.84
CA SER A 284 -19.18 -18.91 -2.91
C SER A 284 -18.21 -20.05 -3.12
N ARG A 285 -17.31 -19.97 -4.10
CA ARG A 285 -16.28 -20.99 -4.33
C ARG A 285 -14.90 -20.39 -4.13
N LEU A 286 -14.08 -21.15 -3.43
CA LEU A 286 -12.70 -20.78 -3.13
C LEU A 286 -11.75 -21.93 -3.42
N HIS A 287 -10.50 -21.56 -3.67
CA HIS A 287 -9.39 -22.45 -4.00
C HIS A 287 -8.20 -22.12 -3.14
N TYR A 288 -7.49 -23.14 -2.69
CA TYR A 288 -6.21 -22.98 -2.01
C TYR A 288 -5.35 -24.22 -2.18
N LEU A 289 -4.05 -24.05 -1.98
CA LEU A 289 -3.09 -25.14 -2.00
C LEU A 289 -2.78 -25.56 -0.56
N ALA A 290 -2.81 -26.86 -0.30
CA ALA A 290 -2.52 -27.45 1.01
C ALA A 290 -1.58 -28.64 0.89
N MET A 291 -0.82 -28.91 1.95
CA MET A 291 0.09 -30.05 2.04
C MET A 291 -0.42 -31.06 3.05
N ASN A 292 -0.42 -32.34 2.68
CA ASN A 292 -0.63 -33.45 3.61
C ASN A 292 0.41 -34.53 3.30
N GLY A 293 1.31 -34.79 4.25
CA GLY A 293 2.55 -35.52 4.01
C GLY A 293 3.41 -34.84 2.94
N LYS A 294 3.85 -35.61 1.94
CA LYS A 294 4.69 -35.13 0.83
C LYS A 294 3.89 -34.62 -0.38
N ALA A 295 2.56 -34.69 -0.33
CA ALA A 295 1.69 -34.31 -1.44
C ALA A 295 1.14 -32.90 -1.28
N ILE A 296 1.00 -32.20 -2.40
CA ILE A 296 0.31 -30.91 -2.51
C ILE A 296 -1.05 -31.15 -3.16
N TYR A 297 -2.10 -30.59 -2.55
CA TYR A 297 -3.48 -30.68 -3.00
C TYR A 297 -3.97 -29.31 -3.42
N LEU A 298 -4.66 -29.23 -4.57
CA LEU A 298 -5.60 -28.15 -4.84
C LEU A 298 -6.91 -28.49 -4.12
N VAL A 299 -7.29 -27.64 -3.18
CA VAL A 299 -8.50 -27.81 -2.38
C VAL A 299 -9.55 -26.82 -2.85
N GLU A 300 -10.68 -27.35 -3.27
CA GLU A 300 -11.85 -26.56 -3.68
C GLU A 300 -12.87 -26.54 -2.52
N GLY A 301 -13.21 -25.34 -2.06
CA GLY A 301 -14.19 -25.13 -1.01
C GLY A 301 -15.44 -24.43 -1.53
N LYS A 302 -16.57 -24.66 -0.86
CA LYS A 302 -17.79 -23.86 -1.01
C LYS A 302 -18.14 -23.20 0.32
N THR A 303 -18.40 -21.90 0.30
CA THR A 303 -19.05 -21.23 1.43
C THR A 303 -20.54 -21.52 1.38
N GLY A 304 -21.09 -22.05 2.48
CA GLY A 304 -22.52 -22.34 2.59
C GLY A 304 -23.34 -21.05 2.67
N LYS A 305 -24.60 -21.13 2.24
CA LYS A 305 -25.63 -20.16 2.67
C LYS A 305 -25.89 -20.29 4.16
#